data_AF-A0A3D9SUI6-F1
#
_entry.id   AF-A0A3D9SUI6-F1
#
_cell.length_a   1.000
_cell.length_b   1.000
_cell.length_c   1.000
_cell.angle_alpha   90.00
_cell.angle_beta   90.00
_cell.angle_gamma   90.00
#
_symmetry.space_group_name_H-M   'P 1'
#
loop_
_entity.id
_entity.type
_entity.pdbx_description
1 polymer ?
#
loop_
_entity_poly.entity_id
_entity_poly.type
_entity_poly.pdbx_seq_one_letter_code
_entity_poly.pdbx_strand_id
1 'polypeptide(L)'
;MGTHHRDDDRSVYRGIVKVDHHQYWLRDDTDPDVDTLNDNNDPSTNPLVAIDDSGRMAGIYTGMYGFDLPMTVEAWTRPPEPDLTAWEEAIEFSLVLGDGARIESLLNTDGSLGFDLPAQAVPAPRTAQADSYRVRLHARGRRRAEEIQHISIDEGDEPVEEHLIQIWGAPQQPLQWLKELDWPSWEPDTSLPRTDFYVETITGRYCLADDTTERYTANVTARGNALIAAEPAGHIAAVFTAQPHSVVEVMLDVLPHEPQPELSNWDDITDITMSFTGPYVECRFLGDQRSPYSYQDLPLEVGETRTFRVRVSAKGRRTRHELADHTSGDQRHAERHMIQIWPAPPSPEKTWPISGR
;
A
#
# COMPACT_ATOMS: atom_id res chain seq x y z
N MET A 1 5.80 21.51 -9.37
CA MET A 1 6.62 22.75 -9.31
C MET A 1 6.18 23.55 -8.10
N GLY A 2 6.96 23.55 -7.01
CA GLY A 2 6.53 24.13 -5.73
C GLY A 2 6.58 25.66 -5.70
N THR A 3 5.70 26.28 -4.92
CA THR A 3 5.76 27.72 -4.62
C THR A 3 6.42 27.92 -3.25
N HIS A 4 7.35 28.88 -3.17
CA HIS A 4 8.08 29.22 -1.95
C HIS A 4 7.69 30.62 -1.49
N HIS A 5 7.23 30.74 -0.24
CA HIS A 5 6.94 32.02 0.40
C HIS A 5 7.61 32.05 1.78
N ARG A 6 8.29 33.15 2.09
CA ARG A 6 9.02 33.34 3.34
C ARG A 6 8.34 34.41 4.16
N ASP A 7 7.89 34.03 5.35
CA ASP A 7 7.50 34.90 6.45
C ASP A 7 8.68 35.00 7.43
N ASP A 8 8.73 36.01 8.29
CA ASP A 8 9.89 36.25 9.17
C ASP A 8 10.14 35.05 10.13
N ASP A 9 9.10 34.28 10.43
CA ASP A 9 9.14 33.14 11.36
C ASP A 9 9.12 31.76 10.69
N ARG A 10 8.82 31.67 9.38
CA ARG A 10 8.73 30.39 8.66
C ARG A 10 8.96 30.45 7.16
N SER A 11 9.47 29.36 6.60
CA SER A 11 9.43 29.09 5.16
C SER A 11 8.31 28.10 4.86
N VAL A 12 7.56 28.34 3.79
CA VAL A 12 6.44 27.48 3.36
C VAL A 12 6.72 26.91 1.97
N TYR A 13 6.59 25.59 1.87
CA TYR A 13 6.74 24.81 0.64
C TYR A 13 5.44 24.06 0.39
N ARG A 14 4.92 24.15 -0.84
CA ARG A 14 3.71 23.43 -1.24
C ARG A 14 3.97 22.60 -2.50
N GLY A 15 3.39 21.41 -2.53
CA GLY A 15 3.49 20.53 -3.67
C GLY A 15 2.46 19.42 -3.61
N ILE A 16 2.52 18.58 -4.63
CA ILE A 16 1.82 17.31 -4.68
C ILE A 16 2.87 16.22 -4.56
N VAL A 17 2.62 15.23 -3.72
CA VAL A 17 3.43 14.02 -3.57
C VAL A 17 2.65 12.88 -4.20
N LYS A 18 3.24 12.15 -5.15
CA LYS A 18 2.64 10.95 -5.74
C LYS A 18 2.87 9.80 -4.77
N VAL A 19 1.92 9.58 -3.88
CA VAL A 19 1.95 8.51 -2.86
C VAL A 19 1.90 7.16 -3.54
N ASP A 20 2.50 6.17 -2.91
CA ASP A 20 2.45 4.78 -3.36
C ASP A 20 2.44 3.83 -2.15
N HIS A 21 1.75 2.69 -2.27
CA HIS A 21 1.61 1.70 -1.19
C HIS A 21 1.21 2.31 0.17
N HIS A 22 0.26 3.25 0.17
CA HIS A 22 -0.20 3.98 1.35
C HIS A 22 0.89 4.76 2.10
N GLN A 23 1.99 5.12 1.45
CA GLN A 23 3.07 5.79 2.15
C GLN A 23 3.89 6.75 1.29
N TYR A 24 4.60 7.62 2.01
CA TYR A 24 5.73 8.39 1.51
C TYR A 24 6.74 8.54 2.64
N TRP A 25 7.92 9.07 2.35
CA TRP A 25 9.00 9.21 3.31
C TRP A 25 9.39 10.67 3.52
N LEU A 26 9.61 11.02 4.78
CA LEU A 26 10.41 12.18 5.18
C LEU A 26 11.78 11.68 5.62
N ARG A 27 12.83 12.03 4.87
CA ARG A 27 14.18 11.51 5.15
C ARG A 27 15.29 12.49 4.79
N ASP A 28 16.46 12.23 5.37
CA ASP A 28 17.75 12.81 4.96
C ASP A 28 18.28 12.16 3.65
N ASP A 29 19.37 12.69 3.09
CA ASP A 29 20.01 12.15 1.88
C ASP A 29 20.79 10.85 2.10
N THR A 30 20.76 10.30 3.32
CA THR A 30 21.39 9.01 3.65
C THR A 30 20.54 7.86 3.11
N ASP A 31 21.17 6.77 2.67
CA ASP A 31 20.44 5.58 2.23
C ASP A 31 19.53 5.08 3.37
N PRO A 32 18.23 4.89 3.09
CA PRO A 32 17.26 4.53 4.11
C PRO A 32 17.45 3.08 4.56
N ASP A 33 17.37 2.83 5.85
CA ASP A 33 17.20 1.47 6.39
C ASP A 33 15.71 1.12 6.42
N VAL A 34 15.15 0.83 5.24
CA VAL A 34 13.72 0.52 5.06
C VAL A 34 13.28 -0.73 5.80
N ASP A 35 14.19 -1.65 6.10
CA ASP A 35 13.88 -2.92 6.76
C ASP A 35 13.40 -2.69 8.21
N THR A 36 13.89 -1.61 8.84
CA THR A 36 13.53 -1.25 10.23
C THR A 36 12.21 -0.47 10.36
N LEU A 37 11.61 0.01 9.25
CA LEU A 37 10.32 0.70 9.30
C LEU A 37 9.17 -0.23 9.74
N ASN A 38 9.34 -1.55 9.60
CA ASN A 38 8.35 -2.54 10.01
C ASN A 38 8.24 -2.70 11.53
N ASP A 39 9.26 -2.27 12.29
CA ASP A 39 9.27 -2.27 13.74
C ASP A 39 8.52 -1.02 14.27
N ASN A 40 7.24 -0.95 13.91
CA ASN A 40 6.36 0.21 14.13
C ASN A 40 6.41 0.69 15.59
N ASN A 41 7.00 1.88 15.79
CA ASN A 41 7.10 2.55 17.09
C ASN A 41 5.83 3.36 17.44
N ASP A 42 4.84 3.45 16.55
CA ASP A 42 3.53 4.03 16.84
C ASP A 42 2.64 2.99 17.53
N PRO A 43 2.19 3.24 18.78
CA PRO A 43 1.34 2.30 19.51
C PRO A 43 -0.10 2.22 18.97
N SER A 44 -0.48 3.05 17.99
CA SER A 44 -1.81 3.03 17.39
C SER A 44 -2.06 1.77 16.56
N THR A 45 -3.31 1.32 16.52
CA THR A 45 -3.77 0.28 15.59
C THR A 45 -3.80 0.75 14.13
N ASN A 46 -3.70 2.06 13.91
CA ASN A 46 -3.56 2.68 12.60
C ASN A 46 -2.42 3.71 12.65
N PRO A 47 -1.18 3.28 12.41
CA PRO A 47 -0.05 4.19 12.49
C PRO A 47 -0.21 5.32 11.49
N LEU A 48 0.16 6.53 11.91
CA LEU A 48 0.33 7.67 11.00
C LEU A 48 1.80 7.81 10.59
N VAL A 49 2.72 7.29 11.41
CA VAL A 49 4.16 7.35 11.16
C VAL A 49 4.87 6.10 11.70
N ALA A 50 5.83 5.59 10.95
CA ALA A 50 6.86 4.68 11.43
C ALA A 50 8.22 5.37 11.32
N ILE A 51 9.07 5.22 12.34
CA ILE A 51 10.39 5.86 12.39
C ILE A 51 11.44 4.75 12.40
N ASP A 52 12.44 4.89 11.53
CA ASP A 52 13.53 3.92 11.42
C ASP A 52 14.46 3.95 12.66
N ASP A 53 15.23 2.90 12.88
CA ASP A 53 16.12 2.79 14.05
C ASP A 53 17.20 3.88 14.10
N SER A 54 17.56 4.43 12.93
CA SER A 54 18.52 5.52 12.84
C SER A 54 17.93 6.88 13.24
N GLY A 55 16.59 7.01 13.24
CA GLY A 55 15.86 8.24 13.43
C GLY A 55 16.07 9.26 12.30
N ARG A 56 16.56 8.84 11.13
CA ARG A 56 16.83 9.70 9.97
C ARG A 56 15.75 9.62 8.90
N MET A 57 14.82 8.69 9.06
CA MET A 57 13.69 8.49 8.16
C MET A 57 12.41 8.26 8.95
N ALA A 58 11.33 8.86 8.47
CA ALA A 58 9.97 8.51 8.83
C ALA A 58 9.22 8.03 7.59
N GLY A 59 8.66 6.82 7.66
CA GLY A 59 7.57 6.40 6.78
C GLY A 59 6.28 7.02 7.28
N ILE A 60 5.58 7.75 6.42
CA ILE A 60 4.33 8.43 6.75
C ILE A 60 3.21 7.75 5.98
N TYR A 61 2.22 7.26 6.73
CA TYR A 61 1.11 6.51 6.17
C TYR A 61 -0.04 7.44 5.76
N THR A 62 -0.67 7.09 4.65
CA THR A 62 -1.82 7.80 4.07
C THR A 62 -3.06 6.93 4.12
N GLY A 63 -4.22 7.52 3.89
CA GLY A 63 -5.45 6.76 3.67
C GLY A 63 -5.52 6.18 2.25
N MET A 64 -5.07 6.93 1.25
CA MET A 64 -5.01 6.47 -0.15
C MET A 64 -3.90 5.46 -0.41
N TYR A 65 -4.11 4.49 -1.30
CA TYR A 65 -3.06 3.55 -1.74
C TYR A 65 -2.02 4.26 -2.59
N GLY A 66 -2.43 5.19 -3.45
CA GLY A 66 -1.48 6.02 -4.19
C GLY A 66 -2.05 7.34 -4.69
N PHE A 67 -1.27 8.00 -5.55
CA PHE A 67 -1.62 9.21 -6.31
C PHE A 67 -1.43 10.55 -5.59
N ASP A 68 -2.17 11.57 -6.02
CA ASP A 68 -1.89 12.97 -5.73
C ASP A 68 -2.29 13.36 -4.31
N LEU A 69 -1.29 13.47 -3.42
CA LEU A 69 -1.46 14.00 -2.08
C LEU A 69 -1.01 15.48 -2.03
N PRO A 70 -1.94 16.43 -1.87
CA PRO A 70 -1.58 17.80 -1.54
C PRO A 70 -0.86 17.87 -0.21
N MET A 71 0.31 18.51 -0.23
CA MET A 71 1.18 18.61 0.92
C MET A 71 1.70 20.03 1.10
N THR A 72 1.70 20.45 2.36
CA THR A 72 2.40 21.66 2.81
C THR A 72 3.48 21.29 3.81
N VAL A 73 4.69 21.79 3.59
CA VAL A 73 5.79 21.74 4.57
C VAL A 73 6.07 23.14 5.06
N GLU A 74 6.09 23.33 6.37
CA GLU A 74 6.42 24.57 7.05
C GLU A 74 7.68 24.39 7.90
N ALA A 75 8.76 25.06 7.53
CA ALA A 75 9.99 25.11 8.29
C ALA A 75 9.97 26.34 9.21
N TRP A 76 9.90 26.12 10.52
CA TRP A 76 9.74 27.16 11.53
C TRP A 76 11.03 27.39 12.33
N THR A 77 11.28 28.65 12.69
CA THR A 77 12.40 29.00 13.60
C THR A 77 12.09 28.67 15.07
N ARG A 78 10.81 28.50 15.42
CA ARG A 78 10.30 28.20 16.76
C ARG A 78 9.04 27.34 16.68
N PRO A 79 8.69 26.56 17.72
CA PRO A 79 7.49 25.73 17.70
C PRO A 79 6.23 26.57 17.44
N PRO A 80 5.43 26.27 16.42
CA PRO A 80 4.10 26.85 16.26
C PRO A 80 3.11 26.21 17.25
N GLU A 81 2.07 26.95 17.62
CA GLU A 81 0.92 26.39 18.35
C GLU A 81 0.18 25.38 17.45
N PRO A 82 -0.23 24.21 17.96
CA PRO A 82 -0.95 23.22 17.16
C PRO A 82 -2.39 23.68 16.87
N ASP A 83 -2.83 23.58 15.62
CA ASP A 83 -4.23 23.76 15.24
C ASP A 83 -4.94 22.41 15.23
N LEU A 84 -5.47 21.98 16.38
CA LEU A 84 -6.18 20.70 16.48
C LEU A 84 -7.64 20.78 16.01
N THR A 85 -8.09 21.96 15.56
CA THR A 85 -9.47 22.17 15.09
C THR A 85 -9.62 21.95 13.60
N ALA A 86 -8.62 22.37 12.81
CA ALA A 86 -8.64 22.22 11.36
C ALA A 86 -8.21 20.83 10.86
N TRP A 87 -7.56 20.04 11.71
CA TRP A 87 -6.95 18.76 11.37
C TRP A 87 -7.60 17.62 12.14
N GLU A 88 -7.76 16.46 11.50
CA GLU A 88 -8.39 15.28 12.10
C GLU A 88 -7.39 14.52 12.97
N GLU A 89 -6.16 14.45 12.51
CA GLU A 89 -5.03 13.77 13.15
C GLU A 89 -3.85 14.71 13.28
N ALA A 90 -3.12 14.61 14.40
CA ALA A 90 -1.89 15.33 14.64
C ALA A 90 -0.95 14.51 15.53
N ILE A 91 0.29 14.34 15.07
CA ILE A 91 1.32 13.57 15.77
C ILE A 91 2.64 14.34 15.75
N GLU A 92 3.39 14.26 16.85
CA GLU A 92 4.72 14.84 16.99
C GLU A 92 5.78 13.76 17.18
N PHE A 93 6.91 13.91 16.50
CA PHE A 93 8.04 13.00 16.62
C PHE A 93 9.36 13.72 16.33
N SER A 94 10.48 13.05 16.60
CA SER A 94 11.81 13.60 16.37
C SER A 94 12.52 12.85 15.25
N LEU A 95 13.18 13.60 14.37
CA LEU A 95 14.12 13.06 13.38
C LEU A 95 15.48 13.73 13.52
N VAL A 96 16.52 13.07 13.01
CA VAL A 96 17.85 13.62 12.76
C VAL A 96 17.94 13.88 11.26
N LEU A 97 17.89 15.14 10.85
CA LEU A 97 17.85 15.53 9.44
C LEU A 97 19.05 16.41 9.09
N GLY A 98 19.68 16.12 7.96
CA GLY A 98 20.77 16.89 7.40
C GLY A 98 20.35 17.78 6.23
N ASP A 99 21.34 18.48 5.67
CA ASP A 99 21.16 19.21 4.42
C ASP A 99 20.72 18.23 3.32
N GLY A 100 19.66 18.56 2.59
CA GLY A 100 19.09 17.68 1.56
C GLY A 100 17.89 16.85 2.00
N ALA A 101 17.40 17.06 3.23
CA ALA A 101 16.13 16.51 3.69
C ALA A 101 15.00 16.80 2.70
N ARG A 102 14.17 15.79 2.45
CA ARG A 102 13.14 15.82 1.41
C ARG A 102 11.96 14.93 1.74
N ILE A 103 10.85 15.21 1.05
CA ILE A 103 9.74 14.27 0.94
C ILE A 103 9.88 13.45 -0.34
N GLU A 104 9.84 12.14 -0.21
CA GLU A 104 10.05 11.18 -1.31
C GLU A 104 8.96 10.11 -1.31
N SER A 105 8.68 9.55 -2.49
CA SER A 105 7.77 8.41 -2.68
C SER A 105 8.28 7.60 -3.88
N LEU A 106 7.93 6.30 -3.96
CA LEU A 106 8.35 5.43 -5.06
C LEU A 106 7.93 5.95 -6.44
N LEU A 107 6.73 6.54 -6.51
CA LEU A 107 6.16 7.05 -7.76
C LEU A 107 6.59 8.48 -8.11
N ASN A 108 7.37 9.16 -7.26
CA ASN A 108 7.93 10.48 -7.57
C ASN A 108 9.14 10.34 -8.52
N THR A 109 8.95 9.79 -9.72
CA THR A 109 10.01 9.69 -10.76
C THR A 109 10.52 11.05 -11.23
N ASP A 110 9.72 12.09 -11.02
CA ASP A 110 9.91 13.42 -11.59
C ASP A 110 10.36 14.47 -10.54
N GLY A 111 10.54 14.05 -9.29
CA GLY A 111 11.17 14.86 -8.24
C GLY A 111 10.55 14.72 -6.85
N SER A 112 11.41 14.76 -5.83
CA SER A 112 11.02 14.91 -4.43
C SER A 112 10.54 16.34 -4.13
N LEU A 113 9.63 16.50 -3.16
CA LEU A 113 9.38 17.82 -2.58
C LEU A 113 10.51 18.16 -1.61
N GLY A 114 11.55 18.83 -2.15
CA GLY A 114 12.63 19.38 -1.36
C GLY A 114 12.20 20.65 -0.61
N PHE A 115 12.81 20.88 0.55
CA PHE A 115 12.61 22.05 1.39
C PHE A 115 13.92 22.39 2.11
N ASP A 116 14.07 23.64 2.54
CA ASP A 116 15.22 24.04 3.34
C ASP A 116 14.88 23.84 4.82
N LEU A 117 15.79 23.18 5.55
CA LEU A 117 15.66 23.07 7.00
C LEU A 117 15.90 24.44 7.66
N PRO A 118 15.13 24.78 8.70
CA PRO A 118 15.38 26.01 9.43
C PRO A 118 16.71 25.90 10.18
N ALA A 119 17.51 26.95 10.15
CA ALA A 119 18.68 27.01 11.02
C ALA A 119 18.24 26.85 12.48
N GLN A 120 18.90 25.98 13.24
CA GLN A 120 18.55 25.78 14.64
C GLN A 120 18.68 27.09 15.43
N ALA A 121 17.59 27.51 16.08
CA ALA A 121 17.54 28.78 16.82
C ALA A 121 18.52 28.82 18.01
N VAL A 122 18.92 27.64 18.52
CA VAL A 122 19.95 27.49 19.55
C VAL A 122 20.86 26.36 19.09
N PRO A 123 22.17 26.59 18.86
CA PRO A 123 23.08 25.48 18.65
C PRO A 123 23.04 24.64 19.92
N ALA A 124 22.49 23.42 19.82
CA ALA A 124 22.56 22.46 20.91
C ALA A 124 24.05 22.35 21.34
N PRO A 125 24.35 22.25 22.64
CA PRO A 125 25.70 21.93 23.06
C PRO A 125 26.17 20.71 22.27
N ARG A 126 27.37 20.79 21.67
CA ARG A 126 27.96 19.77 20.77
C ARG A 126 28.29 18.44 21.47
N THR A 127 27.42 17.98 22.34
CA THR A 127 27.25 16.57 22.66
C THR A 127 26.38 15.98 21.54
N ALA A 128 26.62 14.72 21.14
CA ALA A 128 26.11 14.01 19.96
C ALA A 128 24.59 14.07 19.61
N GLN A 129 23.79 14.83 20.34
CA GLN A 129 22.34 15.00 20.17
C GLN A 129 21.96 16.30 19.41
N ALA A 130 22.91 16.86 18.65
CA ALA A 130 22.87 18.26 18.21
C ALA A 130 22.17 18.55 16.87
N ASP A 131 21.63 17.55 16.17
CA ASP A 131 21.01 17.72 14.83
C ASP A 131 19.57 17.18 14.76
N SER A 132 18.80 17.31 15.84
CA SER A 132 17.41 16.83 15.88
C SER A 132 16.41 17.93 15.55
N TYR A 133 15.39 17.54 14.80
CA TYR A 133 14.21 18.34 14.47
C TYR A 133 12.98 17.68 15.08
N ARG A 134 12.12 18.50 15.67
CA ARG A 134 10.74 18.10 15.96
C ARG A 134 9.94 18.27 14.68
N VAL A 135 9.20 17.23 14.35
CA VAL A 135 8.25 17.19 13.25
C VAL A 135 6.87 17.05 13.86
N ARG A 136 5.95 17.93 13.45
CA ARG A 136 4.51 17.77 13.67
C ARG A 136 3.84 17.49 12.35
N LEU A 137 3.28 16.29 12.22
CA LEU A 137 2.50 15.88 11.07
C LEU A 137 1.02 16.04 11.42
N HIS A 138 0.29 16.73 10.55
CA HIS A 138 -1.16 16.76 10.58
C HIS A 138 -1.70 16.09 9.33
N ALA A 139 -2.79 15.35 9.50
CA ALA A 139 -3.53 14.74 8.41
C ALA A 139 -5.02 15.02 8.58
N ARG A 140 -5.71 15.12 7.45
CA ARG A 140 -7.17 15.13 7.37
C ARG A 140 -7.60 14.38 6.13
N GLY A 141 -8.75 13.73 6.20
CA GLY A 141 -9.35 13.03 5.08
C GLY A 141 -8.81 11.63 4.82
N ARG A 142 -7.87 11.12 5.65
CA ARG A 142 -7.31 9.76 5.53
C ARG A 142 -8.41 8.69 5.42
N ARG A 143 -9.42 8.74 6.29
CA ARG A 143 -10.55 7.79 6.22
C ARG A 143 -11.29 7.85 4.89
N ARG A 144 -11.56 9.06 4.38
CA ARG A 144 -12.26 9.22 3.10
C ARG A 144 -11.40 8.75 1.92
N ALA A 145 -10.09 8.96 2.00
CA ALA A 145 -9.15 8.52 0.99
C ALA A 145 -9.02 6.99 0.95
N GLU A 146 -9.12 6.31 2.09
CA GLU A 146 -9.18 4.85 2.16
C GLU A 146 -10.38 4.27 1.39
N GLU A 147 -11.52 4.94 1.39
CA GLU A 147 -12.70 4.48 0.61
C GLU A 147 -12.52 4.65 -0.90
N ILE A 148 -11.76 5.67 -1.33
CA ILE A 148 -11.58 6.03 -2.75
C ILE A 148 -10.38 5.29 -3.37
N GLN A 149 -9.34 5.01 -2.58
CA GLN A 149 -8.09 4.31 -2.94
C GLN A 149 -7.18 5.05 -3.95
N HIS A 150 -7.75 5.84 -4.88
CA HIS A 150 -7.06 6.46 -6.02
C HIS A 150 -7.60 7.86 -6.34
N ILE A 151 -6.73 8.87 -6.42
CA ILE A 151 -7.09 10.27 -6.77
C ILE A 151 -6.07 10.90 -7.70
N SER A 152 -6.49 11.35 -8.88
CA SER A 152 -5.62 12.01 -9.85
C SER A 152 -6.06 13.45 -10.09
N ILE A 153 -5.28 14.42 -9.60
CA ILE A 153 -5.58 15.85 -9.79
C ILE A 153 -5.47 16.24 -11.26
N ASP A 154 -4.54 15.62 -11.99
CA ASP A 154 -4.34 15.85 -13.43
C ASP A 154 -5.55 15.38 -14.26
N GLU A 155 -6.33 14.43 -13.74
CA GLU A 155 -7.57 13.91 -14.32
C GLU A 155 -8.83 14.65 -13.81
N GLY A 156 -8.66 15.58 -12.88
CA GLY A 156 -9.72 16.45 -12.37
C GLY A 156 -10.43 15.93 -11.13
N ASP A 157 -9.88 14.92 -10.45
CA ASP A 157 -10.39 14.47 -9.16
C ASP A 157 -10.19 15.53 -8.08
N GLU A 158 -11.14 15.61 -7.15
CA GLU A 158 -10.98 16.44 -5.95
C GLU A 158 -10.08 15.74 -4.93
N PRO A 159 -9.02 16.39 -4.41
CA PRO A 159 -8.22 15.81 -3.34
C PRO A 159 -9.06 15.65 -2.09
N VAL A 160 -9.03 14.45 -1.50
CA VAL A 160 -9.81 14.16 -0.29
C VAL A 160 -8.97 14.03 0.97
N GLU A 161 -7.67 13.85 0.84
CA GLU A 161 -6.70 13.80 1.94
C GLU A 161 -5.62 14.85 1.71
N GLU A 162 -5.18 15.48 2.78
CA GLU A 162 -4.16 16.52 2.75
C GLU A 162 -3.25 16.42 3.97
N HIS A 163 -1.96 16.69 3.79
CA HIS A 163 -0.97 16.64 4.86
C HIS A 163 -0.30 18.00 5.09
N LEU A 164 -0.07 18.33 6.37
CA LEU A 164 0.75 19.46 6.81
C LEU A 164 1.88 18.96 7.70
N ILE A 165 3.12 19.23 7.30
CA ILE A 165 4.32 18.93 8.07
C ILE A 165 4.91 20.24 8.58
N GLN A 166 5.02 20.39 9.90
CA GLN A 166 5.71 21.50 10.54
C GLN A 166 7.02 21.01 11.15
N ILE A 167 8.13 21.66 10.85
CA ILE A 167 9.48 21.23 11.27
C ILE A 167 10.20 22.38 11.96
N TRP A 168 10.80 22.13 13.12
CA TRP A 168 11.66 23.10 13.82
C TRP A 168 12.77 22.40 14.61
N GLY A 169 13.87 23.11 14.87
CA GLY A 169 14.96 22.59 15.70
C GLY A 169 14.51 22.40 17.15
N ALA A 170 14.70 21.20 17.71
CA ALA A 170 14.34 20.88 19.09
C ALA A 170 15.07 19.62 19.59
N PRO A 171 15.25 19.43 20.92
CA PRO A 171 15.75 18.18 21.46
C PRO A 171 14.87 16.98 21.08
N GLN A 172 15.50 15.82 20.94
CA GLN A 172 14.82 14.55 20.68
C GLN A 172 13.83 14.23 21.81
N GLN A 173 12.61 13.82 21.46
CA GLN A 173 11.64 13.26 22.40
C GLN A 173 10.88 12.11 21.71
N PRO A 174 10.30 11.19 22.48
CA PRO A 174 9.45 10.13 21.96
C PRO A 174 8.32 10.67 21.08
N LEU A 175 7.82 9.79 20.21
CA LEU A 175 6.60 10.00 19.45
C LEU A 175 5.41 10.26 20.40
N GLN A 176 4.59 11.26 20.06
CA GLN A 176 3.44 11.66 20.85
C GLN A 176 2.28 12.05 19.93
N TRP A 177 1.13 11.38 20.11
CA TRP A 177 -0.14 11.81 19.55
C TRP A 177 -0.65 13.09 20.23
N LEU A 178 -0.97 14.11 19.44
CA LEU A 178 -1.67 15.31 19.89
C LEU A 178 -3.18 15.20 19.68
N LYS A 179 -3.57 14.54 18.60
CA LYS A 179 -4.96 14.21 18.27
C LYS A 179 -4.95 12.95 17.41
N GLU A 180 -5.49 11.88 17.94
CA GLU A 180 -5.67 10.62 17.22
C GLU A 180 -7.11 10.55 16.71
N LEU A 181 -7.30 10.12 15.47
CA LEU A 181 -8.63 9.84 14.96
C LEU A 181 -9.06 8.47 15.48
N ASP A 182 -10.19 8.42 16.16
CA ASP A 182 -10.82 7.17 16.57
C ASP A 182 -11.26 6.42 15.30
N TRP A 183 -10.37 5.57 14.79
CA TRP A 183 -10.70 4.60 13.76
C TRP A 183 -11.54 3.51 14.42
N PRO A 184 -12.81 3.32 14.00
CA PRO A 184 -13.48 2.10 14.38
C PRO A 184 -12.57 0.95 13.94
N SER A 185 -12.35 -0.02 14.82
CA SER A 185 -11.72 -1.27 14.42
C SER A 185 -12.39 -1.70 13.13
N TRP A 186 -11.63 -1.83 12.04
CA TRP A 186 -12.17 -2.18 10.74
C TRP A 186 -13.03 -3.44 10.94
N GLU A 187 -14.34 -3.27 10.83
CA GLU A 187 -15.28 -4.36 10.73
C GLU A 187 -15.66 -4.39 9.26
N PRO A 188 -15.37 -5.49 8.54
CA PRO A 188 -15.73 -5.56 7.13
C PRO A 188 -17.23 -5.30 7.00
N ASP A 189 -17.62 -4.33 6.17
CA ASP A 189 -19.03 -4.14 5.84
C ASP A 189 -19.49 -5.40 5.11
N THR A 190 -20.16 -6.29 5.84
CA THR A 190 -20.65 -7.57 5.31
C THR A 190 -21.70 -7.41 4.20
N SER A 191 -22.21 -6.20 3.99
CA SER A 191 -23.11 -5.88 2.87
C SER A 191 -22.35 -5.49 1.59
N LEU A 192 -21.10 -5.01 1.74
CA LEU A 192 -20.19 -4.85 0.61
C LEU A 192 -19.58 -6.20 0.26
N PRO A 193 -19.34 -6.46 -1.03
CA PRO A 193 -18.67 -7.69 -1.40
C PRO A 193 -17.23 -7.63 -0.85
N ARG A 194 -16.83 -8.72 -0.19
CA ARG A 194 -15.55 -8.83 0.53
C ARG A 194 -14.37 -8.47 -0.38
N THR A 195 -13.40 -7.73 0.15
CA THR A 195 -12.08 -7.53 -0.45
C THR A 195 -11.07 -7.92 0.59
N ASP A 196 -10.15 -8.82 0.24
CA ASP A 196 -9.08 -9.21 1.17
C ASP A 196 -7.81 -8.39 0.95
N PHE A 197 -7.52 -8.01 -0.31
CA PHE A 197 -6.42 -7.12 -0.66
C PHE A 197 -6.52 -6.63 -2.10
N TYR A 198 -5.67 -5.67 -2.43
CA TYR A 198 -5.46 -5.18 -3.78
C TYR A 198 -4.12 -5.68 -4.32
N VAL A 199 -4.08 -5.92 -5.62
CA VAL A 199 -2.86 -6.30 -6.34
C VAL A 199 -2.62 -5.34 -7.48
N GLU A 200 -1.48 -4.66 -7.46
CA GLU A 200 -1.02 -3.90 -8.62
C GLU A 200 -0.18 -4.76 -9.55
N THR A 201 -0.46 -4.70 -10.85
CA THR A 201 0.23 -5.51 -11.85
C THR A 201 0.87 -4.66 -12.94
N ILE A 202 2.20 -4.47 -12.94
CA ILE A 202 2.89 -3.83 -14.08
C ILE A 202 2.90 -4.74 -15.31
N THR A 203 3.13 -6.04 -15.12
CA THR A 203 3.32 -6.97 -16.24
C THR A 203 2.03 -7.67 -16.71
N GLY A 204 0.87 -7.19 -16.26
CA GLY A 204 -0.42 -7.81 -16.56
C GLY A 204 -0.61 -9.17 -15.88
N ARG A 205 0.10 -9.40 -14.77
CA ARG A 205 0.00 -10.61 -13.95
C ARG A 205 0.57 -10.41 -12.55
N TYR A 206 0.11 -11.26 -11.64
CA TYR A 206 0.70 -11.52 -10.33
C TYR A 206 0.85 -13.03 -10.13
N CYS A 207 1.48 -13.47 -9.04
CA CYS A 207 1.70 -14.89 -8.78
C CYS A 207 1.03 -15.35 -7.48
N LEU A 208 0.49 -16.56 -7.49
CA LEU A 208 0.25 -17.35 -6.28
C LEU A 208 1.43 -18.29 -6.09
N ALA A 209 2.02 -18.33 -4.90
CA ALA A 209 3.23 -19.08 -4.63
C ALA A 209 3.17 -19.85 -3.30
N ASP A 210 3.84 -20.99 -3.28
CA ASP A 210 4.32 -21.66 -2.08
C ASP A 210 5.51 -20.86 -1.51
N ASP A 211 5.30 -20.23 -0.34
CA ASP A 211 6.27 -19.37 0.34
C ASP A 211 7.63 -20.06 0.52
N THR A 212 7.61 -21.35 0.82
CA THR A 212 8.82 -22.12 1.14
C THR A 212 9.76 -22.30 -0.04
N THR A 213 9.31 -22.02 -1.26
CA THR A 213 10.13 -22.20 -2.46
C THR A 213 11.04 -21.01 -2.74
N GLU A 214 10.82 -19.86 -2.09
CA GLU A 214 11.51 -18.59 -2.37
C GLU A 214 11.45 -18.20 -3.86
N ARG A 215 10.44 -18.65 -4.60
CA ARG A 215 10.32 -18.39 -6.04
C ARG A 215 9.45 -17.16 -6.31
N TYR A 216 10.04 -16.18 -6.99
CA TYR A 216 9.41 -14.87 -7.20
C TYR A 216 8.56 -14.78 -8.47
N THR A 217 8.82 -15.61 -9.47
CA THR A 217 8.11 -15.52 -10.76
C THR A 217 7.81 -16.88 -11.36
N ALA A 218 6.57 -17.02 -11.85
CA ALA A 218 6.19 -18.19 -12.62
C ALA A 218 6.74 -18.07 -14.05
N ASN A 219 7.61 -18.99 -14.43
CA ASN A 219 8.08 -19.15 -15.81
C ASN A 219 7.03 -19.90 -16.65
N VAL A 220 5.85 -19.31 -16.74
CA VAL A 220 4.72 -19.85 -17.50
C VAL A 220 4.44 -18.98 -18.71
N THR A 221 4.40 -19.60 -19.87
CA THR A 221 3.84 -19.02 -21.09
C THR A 221 2.47 -19.63 -21.30
N ALA A 222 1.43 -18.98 -20.79
CA ALA A 222 0.08 -19.43 -21.08
C ALA A 222 -0.29 -19.05 -22.51
N ARG A 223 -1.00 -19.93 -23.23
CA ARG A 223 -1.55 -19.63 -24.57
C ARG A 223 -3.03 -19.24 -24.42
N GLY A 224 -3.46 -18.15 -25.07
CA GLY A 224 -4.87 -17.71 -25.11
C GLY A 224 -5.29 -16.79 -23.95
N ASN A 225 -6.57 -16.83 -23.55
CA ASN A 225 -7.16 -15.98 -22.50
C ASN A 225 -6.81 -16.41 -21.05
N ALA A 226 -5.89 -17.36 -20.88
CA ALA A 226 -5.67 -18.11 -19.64
C ALA A 226 -5.69 -17.18 -18.42
N LEU A 227 -6.63 -17.42 -17.51
CA LEU A 227 -6.80 -16.61 -16.30
C LEU A 227 -5.74 -16.96 -15.26
N ILE A 228 -5.40 -18.23 -15.13
CA ILE A 228 -4.33 -18.71 -14.26
C ILE A 228 -3.56 -19.82 -14.95
N ALA A 229 -2.24 -19.87 -14.77
CA ALA A 229 -1.40 -20.98 -15.23
C ALA A 229 -0.35 -21.35 -14.18
N ALA A 230 -0.37 -22.60 -13.75
CA ALA A 230 0.67 -23.17 -12.90
C ALA A 230 1.91 -23.54 -13.71
N GLU A 231 3.07 -23.44 -13.08
CA GLU A 231 4.28 -24.02 -13.63
C GLU A 231 4.25 -25.57 -13.59
N PRO A 232 5.16 -26.27 -14.30
CA PRO A 232 5.18 -27.73 -14.30
C PRO A 232 5.32 -28.39 -12.93
N ALA A 233 6.04 -27.76 -11.99
CA ALA A 233 6.19 -28.26 -10.62
C ALA A 233 4.97 -27.95 -9.73
N GLY A 234 4.12 -27.00 -10.14
CA GLY A 234 2.87 -26.65 -9.45
C GLY A 234 3.03 -25.83 -8.16
N HIS A 235 4.23 -25.34 -7.82
CA HIS A 235 4.45 -24.54 -6.61
C HIS A 235 4.20 -23.04 -6.81
N ILE A 236 4.13 -22.59 -8.06
CA ILE A 236 3.79 -21.21 -8.40
C ILE A 236 2.86 -21.18 -9.61
N ALA A 237 1.93 -20.23 -9.60
CA ALA A 237 1.02 -19.97 -10.71
C ALA A 237 0.95 -18.49 -11.01
N ALA A 238 0.99 -18.12 -12.28
CA ALA A 238 0.70 -16.75 -12.70
C ALA A 238 -0.81 -16.59 -12.85
N VAL A 239 -1.38 -15.54 -12.25
CA VAL A 239 -2.74 -15.06 -12.50
C VAL A 239 -2.65 -13.86 -13.45
N PHE A 240 -3.31 -13.94 -14.59
CA PHE A 240 -3.21 -12.96 -15.67
C PHE A 240 -4.37 -11.98 -15.63
N THR A 241 -4.03 -10.69 -15.63
CA THR A 241 -4.99 -9.61 -15.66
C THR A 241 -5.34 -9.24 -17.10
N ALA A 242 -6.37 -8.43 -17.28
CA ALA A 242 -6.82 -7.99 -18.59
C ALA A 242 -5.91 -6.94 -19.24
N GLN A 243 -5.25 -6.12 -18.42
CA GLN A 243 -4.35 -5.07 -18.87
C GLN A 243 -3.02 -5.10 -18.13
N PRO A 244 -1.92 -4.74 -18.80
CA PRO A 244 -0.72 -4.34 -18.09
C PRO A 244 -1.01 -3.06 -17.31
N HIS A 245 -0.44 -2.91 -16.12
CA HIS A 245 -0.66 -1.79 -15.20
C HIS A 245 -2.11 -1.69 -14.69
N SER A 246 -2.59 -2.72 -13.99
CA SER A 246 -3.92 -2.73 -13.37
C SER A 246 -3.86 -2.94 -11.86
N VAL A 247 -4.80 -2.32 -11.14
CA VAL A 247 -5.13 -2.68 -9.75
C VAL A 247 -6.28 -3.67 -9.78
N VAL A 248 -6.07 -4.83 -9.16
CA VAL A 248 -7.04 -5.93 -9.09
C VAL A 248 -7.48 -6.10 -7.65
N GLU A 249 -8.79 -6.10 -7.44
CA GLU A 249 -9.41 -6.44 -6.18
C GLU A 249 -9.38 -7.97 -5.99
N VAL A 250 -8.77 -8.47 -4.93
CA VAL A 250 -8.61 -9.91 -4.69
C VAL A 250 -9.34 -10.34 -3.42
N MET A 251 -10.10 -11.43 -3.56
CA MET A 251 -10.62 -12.24 -2.46
C MET A 251 -9.89 -13.57 -2.45
N LEU A 252 -9.62 -14.09 -1.25
CA LEU A 252 -8.98 -15.37 -1.01
C LEU A 252 -9.78 -16.19 0.01
N ASP A 253 -10.23 -17.36 -0.43
CA ASP A 253 -10.91 -18.34 0.40
C ASP A 253 -10.09 -19.64 0.48
N VAL A 254 -9.79 -20.09 1.70
CA VAL A 254 -9.27 -21.43 1.95
C VAL A 254 -10.43 -22.30 2.45
N LEU A 255 -10.83 -23.26 1.64
CA LEU A 255 -12.04 -24.04 1.85
C LEU A 255 -11.70 -25.50 2.16
N PRO A 256 -12.49 -26.18 3.03
CA PRO A 256 -12.27 -27.60 3.32
C PRO A 256 -12.62 -28.52 2.14
N HIS A 257 -13.46 -28.05 1.20
CA HIS A 257 -14.04 -28.84 0.11
C HIS A 257 -14.19 -27.99 -1.16
N GLU A 258 -14.40 -28.65 -2.30
CA GLU A 258 -14.64 -27.98 -3.59
C GLU A 258 -15.87 -27.06 -3.53
N PRO A 259 -15.73 -25.75 -3.80
CA PRO A 259 -16.87 -24.86 -3.91
C PRO A 259 -17.66 -25.13 -5.20
N GLN A 260 -18.98 -24.96 -5.16
CA GLN A 260 -19.80 -24.95 -6.37
C GLN A 260 -19.48 -23.68 -7.18
N PRO A 261 -19.20 -23.79 -8.49
CA PRO A 261 -18.85 -22.62 -9.29
C PRO A 261 -20.08 -21.75 -9.57
N GLU A 262 -20.02 -20.47 -9.19
CA GLU A 262 -21.07 -19.48 -9.45
C GLU A 262 -20.95 -18.88 -10.87
N LEU A 263 -21.29 -19.67 -11.89
CA LEU A 263 -21.04 -19.32 -13.29
C LEU A 263 -21.73 -18.03 -13.79
N SER A 264 -22.73 -17.49 -13.07
CA SER A 264 -23.48 -16.30 -13.48
C SER A 264 -22.85 -14.98 -13.06
N ASN A 265 -21.94 -15.00 -12.09
CA ASN A 265 -21.43 -13.79 -11.43
C ASN A 265 -20.05 -13.35 -11.93
N TRP A 266 -19.38 -14.23 -12.67
CA TRP A 266 -18.00 -14.09 -13.13
C TRP A 266 -17.95 -14.08 -14.66
N ASP A 267 -16.88 -13.55 -15.24
CA ASP A 267 -16.66 -13.48 -16.69
C ASP A 267 -15.77 -14.61 -17.22
N ASP A 268 -14.86 -15.10 -16.36
CA ASP A 268 -13.99 -16.24 -16.61
C ASP A 268 -13.77 -17.00 -15.28
N ILE A 269 -13.74 -18.33 -15.35
CA ILE A 269 -13.40 -19.19 -14.20
C ILE A 269 -12.42 -20.25 -14.70
N THR A 270 -11.33 -20.47 -13.97
CA THR A 270 -10.32 -21.47 -14.29
C THR A 270 -9.82 -22.15 -13.01
N ASP A 271 -9.77 -23.48 -13.04
CA ASP A 271 -9.19 -24.29 -11.98
C ASP A 271 -7.89 -24.94 -12.44
N ILE A 272 -6.88 -24.89 -11.58
CA ILE A 272 -5.61 -25.58 -11.74
C ILE A 272 -5.27 -26.42 -10.50
N THR A 273 -4.20 -27.21 -10.62
CA THR A 273 -3.60 -27.93 -9.49
C THR A 273 -2.36 -27.19 -9.04
N MET A 274 -2.19 -27.02 -7.72
CA MET A 274 -0.96 -26.52 -7.11
C MET A 274 -0.53 -27.42 -5.96
N SER A 275 0.75 -27.38 -5.62
CA SER A 275 1.33 -28.03 -4.43
C SER A 275 1.87 -26.95 -3.51
N PHE A 276 1.46 -26.99 -2.25
CA PHE A 276 1.94 -26.08 -1.22
C PHE A 276 2.64 -26.87 -0.12
N THR A 277 3.68 -26.28 0.45
CA THR A 277 4.46 -26.83 1.55
C THR A 277 4.33 -25.90 2.74
N GLY A 278 3.70 -26.37 3.82
CA GLY A 278 3.36 -25.51 4.95
C GLY A 278 2.04 -24.73 4.79
N PRO A 279 1.68 -23.95 5.81
CA PRO A 279 0.37 -23.30 5.89
C PRO A 279 0.23 -22.07 5.00
N TYR A 280 1.32 -21.47 4.54
CA TYR A 280 1.28 -20.16 3.91
C TYR A 280 1.12 -20.22 2.40
N VAL A 281 0.15 -19.46 1.88
CA VAL A 281 0.03 -19.12 0.47
C VAL A 281 0.37 -17.64 0.31
N GLU A 282 1.26 -17.34 -0.63
CA GLU A 282 1.62 -15.96 -0.93
C GLU A 282 1.01 -15.50 -2.24
N CYS A 283 0.44 -14.30 -2.23
CA CYS A 283 0.16 -13.57 -3.45
C CYS A 283 1.28 -12.56 -3.68
N ARG A 284 2.14 -12.83 -4.67
CA ARG A 284 3.30 -12.00 -5.01
C ARG A 284 2.97 -11.09 -6.19
N PHE A 285 3.25 -9.82 -6.01
CA PHE A 285 3.20 -8.80 -7.04
C PHE A 285 4.46 -7.93 -6.92
N LEU A 286 4.96 -7.42 -8.04
CA LEU A 286 6.04 -6.44 -8.18
C LEU A 286 7.11 -6.41 -7.06
N GLY A 287 8.26 -7.03 -7.31
CA GLY A 287 9.40 -6.98 -6.38
C GLY A 287 9.31 -8.03 -5.27
N ASP A 288 9.78 -7.68 -4.08
CA ASP A 288 9.74 -8.51 -2.85
C ASP A 288 8.49 -8.23 -2.00
N GLN A 289 7.47 -7.62 -2.60
CA GLN A 289 6.22 -7.36 -1.90
C GLN A 289 5.41 -8.64 -1.76
N ARG A 290 5.00 -8.89 -0.51
CA ARG A 290 4.19 -10.04 -0.10
C ARG A 290 2.81 -9.54 0.25
N SER A 291 1.80 -10.34 -0.08
CA SER A 291 0.46 -10.12 0.46
C SER A 291 0.50 -10.10 2.00
N PRO A 292 -0.32 -9.27 2.68
CA PRO A 292 -0.39 -9.19 4.13
C PRO A 292 -0.35 -10.56 4.85
N TYR A 293 0.41 -10.70 5.94
CA TYR A 293 0.58 -11.98 6.66
C TYR A 293 -0.69 -12.52 7.36
N SER A 294 -1.86 -11.89 7.15
CA SER A 294 -3.09 -12.14 7.93
C SER A 294 -4.11 -13.06 7.25
N TYR A 295 -3.72 -13.90 6.29
CA TYR A 295 -4.67 -14.78 5.60
C TYR A 295 -4.94 -16.08 6.36
N GLN A 296 -6.06 -16.72 5.99
CA GLN A 296 -6.38 -18.07 6.45
C GLN A 296 -5.27 -19.03 6.01
N ASP A 297 -4.66 -19.68 7.00
CA ASP A 297 -3.69 -20.73 6.77
C ASP A 297 -4.31 -21.89 5.98
N LEU A 298 -3.54 -22.43 5.05
CA LEU A 298 -3.81 -23.74 4.49
C LEU A 298 -3.83 -24.77 5.64
N PRO A 299 -4.68 -25.81 5.56
CA PRO A 299 -4.75 -26.85 6.59
C PRO A 299 -3.55 -27.82 6.48
N LEU A 300 -2.35 -27.28 6.70
CA LEU A 300 -1.04 -27.93 6.63
C LEU A 300 -0.16 -27.51 7.81
N GLU A 301 0.61 -28.48 8.30
CA GLU A 301 1.70 -28.21 9.22
C GLU A 301 2.93 -27.71 8.47
N VAL A 302 3.81 -26.96 9.16
CA VAL A 302 5.08 -26.49 8.58
C VAL A 302 5.90 -27.69 8.05
N GLY A 303 6.29 -27.62 6.77
CA GLY A 303 7.03 -28.67 6.08
C GLY A 303 6.18 -29.81 5.51
N GLU A 304 4.86 -29.84 5.77
CA GLU A 304 3.95 -30.77 5.10
C GLU A 304 3.66 -30.27 3.68
N THR A 305 3.90 -31.10 2.67
CA THR A 305 3.49 -30.82 1.29
C THR A 305 2.18 -31.51 0.96
N ARG A 306 1.21 -30.76 0.42
CA ARG A 306 -0.05 -31.31 -0.08
C ARG A 306 -0.48 -30.65 -1.39
N THR A 307 -1.21 -31.42 -2.19
CA THR A 307 -1.85 -30.91 -3.40
C THR A 307 -3.18 -30.25 -3.09
N PHE A 308 -3.40 -29.10 -3.72
CA PHE A 308 -4.64 -28.34 -3.68
C PHE A 308 -5.14 -28.08 -5.10
N ARG A 309 -6.44 -27.84 -5.18
CA ARG A 309 -7.06 -27.20 -6.33
C ARG A 309 -7.20 -25.73 -6.04
N VAL A 310 -6.88 -24.92 -7.05
CA VAL A 310 -6.98 -23.46 -7.00
C VAL A 310 -7.91 -23.03 -8.11
N ARG A 311 -9.00 -22.36 -7.76
CA ARG A 311 -9.90 -21.68 -8.68
C ARG A 311 -9.61 -20.20 -8.66
N VAL A 312 -9.44 -19.62 -9.84
CA VAL A 312 -9.55 -18.17 -10.01
C VAL A 312 -10.81 -17.89 -10.79
N SER A 313 -11.67 -17.06 -10.22
CA SER A 313 -12.84 -16.49 -10.89
C SER A 313 -12.58 -15.01 -11.09
N ALA A 314 -12.78 -14.50 -12.29
CA ALA A 314 -12.49 -13.12 -12.62
C ALA A 314 -13.69 -12.41 -13.22
N LYS A 315 -13.87 -11.14 -12.86
CA LYS A 315 -14.91 -10.24 -13.35
C LYS A 315 -14.28 -8.93 -13.78
N GLY A 316 -14.81 -8.32 -14.83
CA GLY A 316 -14.36 -7.04 -15.36
C GLY A 316 -13.21 -7.14 -16.37
N ARG A 317 -12.67 -8.34 -16.63
CA ARG A 317 -11.53 -8.58 -17.55
C ARG A 317 -11.69 -8.06 -18.98
N ARG A 318 -12.91 -7.75 -19.39
CA ARG A 318 -13.22 -7.27 -20.76
C ARG A 318 -13.74 -5.84 -20.76
N THR A 319 -13.98 -5.27 -19.58
CA THR A 319 -14.33 -3.88 -19.44
C THR A 319 -13.06 -3.09 -19.68
N ARG A 320 -13.09 -2.17 -20.65
CA ARG A 320 -11.94 -1.30 -20.91
C ARG A 320 -11.70 -0.52 -19.62
N HIS A 321 -10.50 -0.67 -19.07
CA HIS A 321 -10.10 0.06 -17.88
C HIS A 321 -10.09 1.54 -18.26
N GLU A 322 -10.98 2.30 -17.65
CA GLU A 322 -10.68 3.67 -17.29
C GLU A 322 -10.13 3.50 -15.87
N LEU A 323 -8.81 3.58 -15.72
CA LEU A 323 -8.20 3.64 -14.39
C LEU A 323 -8.87 4.82 -13.68
N ALA A 324 -9.79 4.54 -12.77
CA ALA A 324 -10.37 5.48 -11.79
C ALA A 324 -10.87 6.86 -12.27
N ASP A 325 -11.05 7.13 -13.56
CA ASP A 325 -11.45 8.43 -14.13
C ASP A 325 -12.94 8.83 -13.89
N HIS A 326 -13.60 8.25 -12.88
CA HIS A 326 -15.05 8.43 -12.66
C HIS A 326 -15.39 8.98 -11.28
N THR A 327 -15.66 10.28 -11.27
CA THR A 327 -16.35 11.10 -10.24
C THR A 327 -17.77 10.63 -9.88
N SER A 328 -18.24 9.48 -10.37
CA SER A 328 -19.65 9.07 -10.29
C SER A 328 -19.93 7.93 -9.31
N GLY A 329 -19.34 7.91 -8.10
CA GLY A 329 -19.81 7.08 -6.96
C GLY A 329 -19.95 5.56 -7.16
N ASP A 330 -19.53 5.03 -8.31
CA ASP A 330 -19.55 3.62 -8.70
C ASP A 330 -18.10 3.25 -9.09
N GLN A 331 -17.15 3.68 -8.27
CA GLN A 331 -15.73 3.34 -8.35
C GLN A 331 -15.53 1.86 -7.97
N ARG A 332 -16.01 0.96 -8.83
CA ARG A 332 -15.70 -0.45 -8.69
C ARG A 332 -14.55 -0.76 -9.62
N HIS A 333 -13.45 -1.19 -9.02
CA HIS A 333 -12.22 -1.63 -9.67
C HIS A 333 -12.52 -2.41 -10.96
N ALA A 334 -11.79 -2.08 -12.01
CA ALA A 334 -12.04 -2.59 -13.36
C ALA A 334 -11.89 -4.12 -13.47
N GLU A 335 -11.16 -4.76 -12.57
CA GLU A 335 -10.98 -6.21 -12.52
C GLU A 335 -11.00 -6.72 -11.07
N ARG A 336 -11.72 -7.81 -10.84
CA ARG A 336 -11.88 -8.44 -9.54
C ARG A 336 -11.66 -9.94 -9.63
N HIS A 337 -10.86 -10.49 -8.72
CA HIS A 337 -10.53 -11.90 -8.65
C HIS A 337 -11.00 -12.53 -7.34
N MET A 338 -11.68 -13.66 -7.44
CA MET A 338 -11.92 -14.58 -6.32
C MET A 338 -11.01 -15.80 -6.47
N ILE A 339 -10.14 -16.01 -5.50
CA ILE A 339 -9.20 -17.12 -5.42
C ILE A 339 -9.74 -18.08 -4.36
N GLN A 340 -10.04 -19.32 -4.76
CA GLN A 340 -10.51 -20.34 -3.84
C GLN A 340 -9.55 -21.51 -3.87
N ILE A 341 -9.08 -21.94 -2.70
CA ILE A 341 -8.11 -23.01 -2.53
C ILE A 341 -8.74 -24.10 -1.68
N TRP A 342 -8.70 -25.35 -2.14
CA TRP A 342 -9.21 -26.49 -1.36
C TRP A 342 -8.38 -27.76 -1.59
N PRO A 343 -8.29 -28.65 -0.59
CA PRO A 343 -7.58 -29.91 -0.75
C PRO A 343 -8.32 -30.81 -1.73
N ALA A 344 -7.63 -31.27 -2.76
CA ALA A 344 -8.18 -32.23 -3.73
C ALA A 344 -7.04 -32.91 -4.52
N PRO A 345 -7.29 -34.12 -5.06
CA PRO A 345 -6.32 -34.80 -5.92
C PRO A 345 -5.94 -33.94 -7.14
N PRO A 346 -4.73 -34.15 -7.71
CA PRO A 346 -4.37 -33.55 -8.98
C PRO A 346 -5.41 -33.83 -10.06
N SER A 347 -5.79 -32.79 -10.79
CA SER A 347 -6.71 -32.88 -11.93
C SER A 347 -6.20 -31.98 -13.06
N PRO A 348 -6.55 -32.26 -14.33
CA PRO A 348 -6.28 -31.33 -15.42
C PRO A 348 -6.82 -29.92 -15.16
N GLU A 349 -6.31 -28.95 -15.90
CA GLU A 349 -6.91 -27.62 -15.95
C GLU A 349 -8.38 -27.74 -16.38
N LYS A 350 -9.26 -26.99 -15.70
CA LYS A 350 -10.68 -26.92 -16.04
C LYS A 350 -11.06 -25.46 -16.20
N THR A 351 -11.55 -25.11 -17.38
CA THR A 351 -11.93 -23.75 -17.73
C THR A 351 -13.39 -23.72 -18.11
N TRP A 352 -14.13 -22.77 -17.55
CA TRP A 352 -15.53 -22.58 -17.88
C TRP A 352 -15.64 -21.40 -18.85
N PRO A 353 -16.00 -21.64 -20.11
CA PRO A 353 -16.40 -20.56 -21.00
C PRO A 353 -17.77 -20.07 -20.55
N ILE A 354 -17.86 -18.80 -20.17
CA ILE A 354 -19.14 -18.20 -19.81
C ILE A 354 -19.79 -17.70 -21.11
N SER A 355 -20.96 -18.27 -21.40
CA SER A 355 -21.68 -18.18 -22.68
C SER A 355 -21.95 -16.72 -23.08
N GLY A 356 -21.57 -16.34 -24.30
CA GLY A 356 -21.65 -14.96 -24.80
C GLY A 356 -20.45 -14.51 -25.65
N ARG A 357 -19.51 -15.42 -25.92
CA ARG A 357 -18.40 -15.23 -26.86
C ARG A 357 -18.84 -15.29 -28.31
#